data_AF-A0A8T1A4H5-F1
#
_entry.id   AF-A0A8T1A4H5-F1
#
_cell.length_a   1.000
_cell.length_b   1.000
_cell.length_c   1.000
_cell.angle_alpha   90.00
_cell.angle_beta   90.00
_cell.angle_gamma   90.00
#
_symmetry.space_group_name_H-M   'P 1'
#
loop_
_entity.id
_entity.type
_entity.pdbx_description
1 polymer ?
#
loop_
_entity_poly.entity_id
_entity_poly.type
_entity_poly.pdbx_seq_one_letter_code
_entity_poly.pdbx_strand_id
1 'polypeptide(L)'
;MGGVEQVNGNIDLFAAETVHMLAEIVTIHADRLDTRIIQRIRAEAERRIFTPLYREKRVYHWQGADHNWSAVCSGCCGMAGLLLLEEEAILTESVSQTIRSMQAFLSGYGMDGGCAEGIGYWVYGIGYFVYYADMLREYSE
;
A
#
# COMPACT_ATOMS: atom_id res chain seq x y z
N MET A 1 -6.48 -0.42 -35.22
CA MET A 1 -6.24 -1.16 -33.96
C MET A 1 -5.80 -0.14 -32.93
N GLY A 2 -6.74 0.38 -32.14
CA GLY A 2 -6.43 1.34 -31.07
C GLY A 2 -5.72 0.60 -29.95
N GLY A 3 -4.41 0.81 -29.85
CA GLY A 3 -3.66 0.37 -28.68
C GLY A 3 -4.26 1.09 -27.47
N VAL A 4 -4.78 0.33 -26.53
CA VAL A 4 -5.10 0.86 -25.21
C VAL A 4 -3.74 1.23 -24.60
N GLU A 5 -3.37 2.52 -24.64
CA GLU A 5 -2.35 3.03 -23.75
C GLU A 5 -2.87 2.81 -22.32
N GLN A 6 -2.39 1.75 -21.68
CA GLN A 6 -2.56 1.59 -20.23
C GLN A 6 -1.99 2.86 -19.59
N VAL A 7 -2.79 3.51 -18.74
CA VAL A 7 -2.35 4.65 -17.93
C VAL A 7 -1.06 4.24 -17.24
N ASN A 8 0.05 4.86 -17.67
CA ASN A 8 1.39 4.47 -17.26
C ASN A 8 1.61 4.80 -15.77
N GLY A 9 1.38 3.81 -14.91
CA GLY A 9 1.95 3.74 -13.57
C GLY A 9 1.37 4.70 -12.53
N ASN A 10 0.08 5.03 -12.59
CA ASN A 10 -0.59 5.63 -11.44
C ASN A 10 -0.91 4.54 -10.40
N ILE A 11 -0.62 4.79 -9.13
CA ILE A 11 -1.05 3.95 -8.02
C ILE A 11 -2.20 4.70 -7.37
N ASP A 12 -3.43 4.24 -7.60
CA ASP A 12 -4.64 4.76 -6.96
C ASP A 12 -5.16 3.77 -5.90
N LEU A 13 -6.27 4.10 -5.27
CA LEU A 13 -6.89 3.28 -4.22
C LEU A 13 -7.10 1.83 -4.68
N PHE A 14 -7.64 1.63 -5.88
CA PHE A 14 -7.96 0.29 -6.36
C PHE A 14 -6.70 -0.51 -6.70
N ALA A 15 -5.69 0.12 -7.30
CA ALA A 15 -4.40 -0.51 -7.56
C ALA A 15 -3.71 -0.94 -6.25
N ALA A 16 -3.73 -0.06 -5.23
CA ALA A 16 -3.13 -0.32 -3.93
C ALA A 16 -3.86 -1.46 -3.20
N GLU A 17 -5.18 -1.41 -3.09
CA GLU A 17 -5.96 -2.47 -2.45
C GLU A 17 -5.84 -3.81 -3.17
N THR A 18 -5.79 -3.79 -4.51
CA THR A 18 -5.62 -5.01 -5.30
C THR A 18 -4.29 -5.69 -5.00
N VAL A 19 -3.17 -4.94 -4.93
CA VAL A 19 -1.88 -5.56 -4.62
C VAL A 19 -1.85 -6.10 -3.20
N HIS A 20 -2.48 -5.40 -2.25
CA HIS A 20 -2.55 -5.85 -0.86
C HIS A 20 -3.35 -7.15 -0.74
N MET A 21 -4.56 -7.21 -1.30
CA MET A 21 -5.39 -8.40 -1.30
C MET A 21 -4.67 -9.60 -1.95
N LEU A 22 -4.00 -9.39 -3.10
CA LEU A 22 -3.26 -10.47 -3.76
C LEU A 22 -2.03 -10.93 -2.97
N ALA A 23 -1.36 -10.01 -2.26
CA ALA A 23 -0.27 -10.35 -1.36
C ALA A 23 -0.77 -11.24 -0.22
N GLU A 24 -1.89 -10.90 0.43
CA GLU A 24 -2.49 -11.71 1.48
C GLU A 24 -2.90 -13.10 0.96
N ILE A 25 -3.58 -13.16 -0.19
CA ILE A 25 -3.99 -14.43 -0.81
C ILE A 25 -2.80 -15.35 -1.04
N VAL A 26 -1.70 -14.82 -1.59
CA VAL A 26 -0.49 -15.62 -1.83
C VAL A 26 0.17 -16.04 -0.54
N THR A 27 0.23 -15.17 0.47
CA THR A 27 0.84 -15.51 1.76
C THR A 27 0.04 -16.58 2.51
N ILE A 28 -1.29 -16.46 2.55
CA ILE A 28 -2.16 -17.33 3.36
C ILE A 28 -2.45 -18.67 2.64
N HIS A 29 -2.51 -18.68 1.31
CA HIS A 29 -2.97 -19.84 0.52
C HIS A 29 -1.93 -20.35 -0.48
N ALA A 30 -0.64 -20.11 -0.27
CA ALA A 30 0.44 -20.54 -1.17
C ALA A 30 0.36 -22.04 -1.54
N ASP A 31 -0.01 -22.89 -0.58
CA ASP A 31 -0.12 -24.35 -0.74
C ASP A 31 -1.28 -24.79 -1.64
N ARG A 32 -2.25 -23.91 -1.86
CA ARG A 32 -3.46 -24.17 -2.67
C ARG A 32 -3.44 -23.52 -4.04
N LEU A 33 -2.40 -22.74 -4.35
CA LEU A 33 -2.27 -21.99 -5.60
C LEU A 33 -1.23 -22.62 -6.52
N ASP A 34 -1.50 -22.60 -7.83
CA ASP A 34 -0.51 -22.99 -8.83
C ASP A 34 0.67 -22.01 -8.78
N THR A 35 1.90 -22.54 -8.82
CA THR A 35 3.14 -21.74 -8.77
C THR A 35 3.15 -20.62 -9.81
N ARG A 36 2.54 -20.82 -10.99
CA ARG A 36 2.45 -19.79 -12.04
C ARG A 36 1.62 -18.58 -11.62
N ILE A 37 0.58 -18.79 -10.80
CA ILE A 37 -0.24 -17.70 -10.26
C ILE A 37 0.54 -16.91 -9.21
N ILE A 38 1.22 -17.61 -8.30
CA ILE A 38 2.09 -16.99 -7.28
C ILE A 38 3.16 -16.13 -7.95
N GLN A 39 3.86 -16.69 -8.94
CA GLN A 39 4.88 -15.98 -9.71
C GLN A 39 4.29 -14.77 -10.44
N ARG A 40 3.09 -14.89 -11.02
CA ARG A 40 2.46 -13.77 -11.71
C ARG A 40 2.10 -12.64 -10.76
N ILE A 41 1.56 -12.96 -9.58
CA ILE A 41 1.21 -11.96 -8.56
C ILE A 41 2.47 -11.23 -8.12
N ARG A 42 3.55 -11.94 -7.76
CA ARG A 42 4.82 -11.32 -7.37
C ARG A 42 5.40 -10.44 -8.47
N ALA A 43 5.40 -10.91 -9.72
CA ALA A 43 5.90 -10.14 -10.86
C ALA A 43 5.08 -8.87 -11.13
N GLU A 44 3.75 -8.92 -11.00
CA GLU A 44 2.92 -7.73 -11.20
C GLU A 44 2.97 -6.77 -10.01
N ALA A 45 3.09 -7.25 -8.77
CA ALA A 45 3.32 -6.42 -7.59
C ALA A 45 4.64 -5.65 -7.74
N GLU A 46 5.71 -6.36 -8.13
CA GLU A 46 7.01 -5.74 -8.41
C GLU A 46 6.91 -4.69 -9.52
N ARG A 47 6.38 -5.07 -10.68
CA ARG A 47 6.33 -4.19 -11.86
C ARG A 47 5.42 -2.97 -11.68
N ARG A 48 4.27 -3.13 -11.02
CA ARG A 48 3.24 -2.08 -10.96
C ARG A 48 3.33 -1.22 -9.72
N ILE A 49 3.87 -1.75 -8.62
CA ILE A 49 3.85 -1.10 -7.31
C ILE A 49 5.27 -0.89 -6.81
N PHE A 50 6.03 -1.96 -6.54
CA PHE A 50 7.29 -1.84 -5.80
C PHE A 50 8.39 -1.12 -6.60
N THR A 51 8.55 -1.46 -7.88
CA THR A 51 9.49 -0.78 -8.76
C THR A 51 9.20 0.72 -8.85
N PRO A 52 8.02 1.18 -9.29
CA PRO A 52 7.78 2.61 -9.41
C PRO A 52 7.77 3.34 -8.05
N LEU A 53 7.22 2.74 -6.99
CA LEU A 53 7.03 3.42 -5.71
C LEU A 53 8.28 3.44 -4.82
N TYR A 54 9.01 2.33 -4.75
CA TYR A 54 10.12 2.16 -3.79
C TYR A 54 11.50 2.16 -4.44
N ARG A 55 11.62 1.60 -5.66
CA ARG A 55 12.91 1.54 -6.36
C ARG A 55 13.20 2.83 -7.13
N GLU A 56 12.25 3.24 -7.97
CA GLU A 56 12.32 4.48 -8.75
C GLU A 56 11.90 5.71 -7.93
N LYS A 57 11.25 5.48 -6.77
CA LYS A 57 10.77 6.52 -5.85
C LYS A 57 9.92 7.59 -6.56
N ARG A 58 9.06 7.14 -7.49
CA ARG A 58 8.11 8.02 -8.18
C ARG A 58 7.20 8.67 -7.14
N VAL A 59 7.00 9.97 -7.27
CA VAL A 59 6.15 10.75 -6.36
C VAL A 59 4.70 10.67 -6.79
N TYR A 60 3.84 10.27 -5.87
CA TYR A 60 2.39 10.26 -6.01
C TYR A 60 1.76 11.32 -5.11
N HIS A 61 0.69 11.94 -5.60
CA HIS A 61 0.01 13.06 -4.91
C HIS A 61 -0.50 12.69 -3.51
N TRP A 62 -0.80 11.42 -3.25
CA TRP A 62 -1.31 10.94 -1.97
C TRP A 62 -0.23 10.75 -0.90
N GLN A 63 1.06 10.67 -1.24
CA GLN A 63 2.12 10.34 -0.28
C GLN A 63 2.22 11.33 0.89
N GLY A 64 1.84 12.59 0.65
CA GLY A 64 1.81 13.66 1.65
C GLY A 64 0.41 14.25 1.84
N ALA A 65 -0.64 13.56 1.42
CA ALA A 65 -2.00 14.03 1.62
C ALA A 65 -2.41 13.92 3.09
N ASP A 66 -3.21 14.88 3.55
CA ASP A 66 -3.80 14.95 4.88
C ASP A 66 -5.15 14.23 4.99
N HIS A 67 -5.52 13.45 3.98
CA HIS A 67 -6.77 12.73 3.90
C HIS A 67 -6.55 11.23 3.63
N ASN A 68 -7.65 10.47 3.59
CA ASN A 68 -7.65 9.01 3.58
C ASN A 68 -6.72 8.36 2.53
N TRP A 69 -6.58 8.94 1.34
CA TRP A 69 -5.71 8.40 0.27
C TRP A 69 -4.27 8.14 0.73
N SER A 70 -3.74 8.96 1.63
CA SER A 70 -2.40 8.76 2.19
C SER A 70 -2.31 7.45 2.99
N ALA A 71 -3.27 7.23 3.91
CA ALA A 71 -3.31 6.00 4.69
C ALA A 71 -3.67 4.77 3.85
N VAL A 72 -4.65 4.89 2.95
CA VAL A 72 -5.12 3.75 2.16
C VAL A 72 -4.08 3.30 1.14
N CYS A 73 -3.57 4.21 0.30
CA CYS A 73 -2.59 3.84 -0.73
C CYS A 73 -1.28 3.36 -0.11
N SER A 74 -0.69 4.13 0.80
CA SER A 74 0.58 3.76 1.44
C SER A 74 0.45 2.57 2.35
N GLY A 75 -0.67 2.43 3.06
CA GLY A 75 -0.95 1.29 3.93
C GLY A 75 -1.03 -0.01 3.13
N CYS A 76 -1.83 -0.03 2.07
CA CYS A 76 -1.94 -1.20 1.20
C CYS A 76 -0.60 -1.58 0.55
N CYS A 77 0.10 -0.61 -0.05
CA CYS A 77 1.39 -0.88 -0.70
C CYS A 77 2.45 -1.31 0.33
N GLY A 78 2.43 -0.71 1.52
CA GLY A 78 3.34 -1.03 2.62
C GLY A 78 3.10 -2.43 3.18
N MET A 79 1.85 -2.83 3.41
CA MET A 79 1.50 -4.20 3.84
C MET A 79 1.86 -5.22 2.77
N ALA A 80 1.59 -4.93 1.49
CA ALA A 80 2.07 -5.78 0.38
C ALA A 80 3.60 -5.88 0.37
N GLY A 81 4.29 -4.78 0.68
CA GLY A 81 5.75 -4.75 0.84
C GLY A 81 6.24 -5.65 1.96
N LEU A 82 5.64 -5.59 3.15
CA LEU A 82 5.96 -6.46 4.30
C LEU A 82 5.79 -7.95 3.93
N LEU A 83 4.78 -8.28 3.14
CA LEU A 83 4.47 -9.66 2.74
C LEU A 83 5.38 -10.20 1.62
N LEU A 84 5.76 -9.36 0.65
CA LEU A 84 6.31 -9.84 -0.61
C LEU A 84 7.75 -9.37 -0.92
N LEU A 85 8.24 -8.28 -0.33
CA LEU A 85 9.59 -7.79 -0.57
C LEU A 85 10.62 -8.65 0.17
N GLU A 86 11.62 -9.13 -0.55
CA GLU A 86 12.71 -9.95 0.00
C GLU A 86 14.01 -9.14 0.20
N GLU A 87 14.17 -8.03 -0.53
CA GLU A 87 15.34 -7.16 -0.41
C GLU A 87 15.20 -6.19 0.78
N GLU A 88 16.00 -6.39 1.82
CA GLU A 88 15.96 -5.62 3.08
C GLU A 88 16.04 -4.10 2.87
N ALA A 89 16.87 -3.65 1.92
CA ALA A 89 17.00 -2.22 1.61
C ALA A 89 15.71 -1.62 1.03
N ILE A 90 14.99 -2.37 0.20
CA ILE A 90 13.74 -1.91 -0.42
C ILE A 90 12.59 -2.02 0.58
N LEU A 91 12.58 -3.07 1.40
CA LEU A 91 11.64 -3.21 2.51
C LEU A 91 11.76 -2.05 3.50
N THR A 92 12.99 -1.67 3.85
CA THR A 92 13.26 -0.51 4.74
C THR A 92 12.76 0.80 4.13
N GLU A 93 12.97 1.03 2.83
CA GLU A 93 12.41 2.19 2.14
C GLU A 93 10.88 2.16 2.16
N SER A 94 10.27 1.01 1.89
CA SER A 94 8.82 0.82 1.93
C SER A 94 8.25 1.20 3.29
N VAL A 95 8.82 0.67 4.38
CA VAL A 95 8.41 1.00 5.75
C VAL A 95 8.58 2.49 6.05
N SER A 96 9.75 3.05 5.72
CA SER A 96 10.05 4.46 5.95
C SER A 96 9.07 5.38 5.21
N GLN A 97 8.75 5.05 3.96
CA GLN A 97 7.81 5.81 3.15
C GLN A 97 6.38 5.71 3.68
N THR A 98 5.92 4.51 4.03
CA THR A 98 4.58 4.33 4.57
C THR A 98 4.41 5.08 5.89
N ILE A 99 5.40 5.05 6.80
CA ILE A 99 5.35 5.83 8.06
C ILE A 99 5.19 7.33 7.78
N ARG A 100 5.92 7.90 6.80
CA ARG A 100 5.77 9.31 6.43
C ARG A 100 4.36 9.64 5.95
N SER A 101 3.77 8.77 5.14
CA SER A 101 2.37 8.95 4.71
C SER A 101 1.41 8.83 5.88
N MET A 102 1.59 7.86 6.78
CA MET A 102 0.75 7.74 7.98
C MET A 102 0.80 9.01 8.84
N GLN A 103 1.97 9.64 8.96
CA GLN A 103 2.11 10.95 9.62
C GLN A 103 1.37 12.07 8.88
N ALA A 104 1.47 12.12 7.55
CA ALA A 104 0.73 13.10 6.75
C ALA A 104 -0.79 12.91 6.90
N PHE A 105 -1.28 11.67 6.87
CA PHE A 105 -2.68 11.34 7.09
C PHE A 105 -3.17 11.83 8.47
N LEU A 106 -2.43 11.54 9.54
CA LEU A 106 -2.78 11.99 10.89
C LEU A 106 -2.79 13.52 11.01
N SER A 107 -2.00 14.24 10.20
CA SER A 107 -1.97 15.70 10.23
C SER A 107 -3.27 16.37 9.77
N GLY A 108 -4.15 15.63 9.08
CA GLY A 108 -5.48 16.11 8.71
C GLY A 108 -6.53 16.02 9.81
N TYR A 109 -6.21 15.41 10.94
CA TYR A 109 -7.13 15.30 12.08
C TYR A 109 -6.86 16.37 13.13
N GLY A 110 -7.94 17.00 13.61
CA GLY A 110 -7.89 17.86 14.78
C GLY A 110 -7.69 17.06 16.07
N MET A 111 -7.50 17.78 17.18
CA MET A 111 -7.38 17.17 18.53
C MET A 111 -8.63 16.39 18.97
N ASP A 112 -9.77 16.63 18.34
CA ASP A 112 -11.02 15.91 18.57
C ASP A 112 -11.12 14.59 17.78
N GLY A 113 -10.18 14.33 16.87
CA GLY A 113 -10.16 13.14 16.01
C GLY A 113 -11.26 13.13 14.94
N GLY A 114 -11.95 14.26 14.71
CA GLY A 114 -13.01 14.37 13.72
C GLY A 114 -12.49 14.30 12.29
N CYS A 115 -13.28 13.71 11.38
CA CYS A 115 -13.01 13.73 9.94
C CYS A 115 -14.00 14.66 9.23
N ALA A 116 -13.50 15.66 8.53
CA ALA A 116 -14.32 16.61 7.78
C ALA A 116 -15.09 15.93 6.62
N GLU A 117 -14.57 14.84 6.06
CA GLU A 117 -15.22 14.06 5.00
C GLU A 117 -16.34 13.14 5.53
N GLY A 118 -16.49 13.04 6.85
CA GLY A 118 -17.53 12.25 7.52
C GLY A 118 -17.06 10.87 7.99
N ILE A 119 -17.95 10.18 8.72
CA ILE A 119 -17.61 8.93 9.43
C ILE A 119 -17.18 7.79 8.50
N GLY A 120 -17.69 7.73 7.27
CA GLY A 120 -17.30 6.70 6.30
C GLY A 120 -15.82 6.81 5.91
N TYR A 121 -15.38 8.01 5.55
CA TYR A 121 -13.98 8.28 5.22
C TYR A 121 -13.07 8.23 6.45
N TRP A 122 -13.60 8.57 7.63
CA TRP A 122 -12.91 8.32 8.90
C TRP A 122 -12.59 6.84 9.07
N VAL A 123 -13.58 5.95 8.97
CA VAL A 123 -13.41 4.49 9.14
C VAL A 123 -12.44 3.95 8.08
N TYR A 124 -12.57 4.41 6.84
CA TYR A 124 -11.73 3.94 5.74
C TYR A 124 -10.26 4.33 5.94
N GLY A 125 -9.96 5.61 6.19
CA GLY A 125 -8.59 6.07 6.43
C GLY A 125 -7.98 5.47 7.70
N ILE A 126 -8.67 5.57 8.84
CA ILE A 126 -8.18 5.06 10.13
C ILE A 126 -8.03 3.53 10.08
N GLY A 127 -8.91 2.82 9.39
CA GLY A 127 -8.82 1.38 9.19
C GLY A 127 -7.46 0.98 8.60
N TYR A 128 -7.09 1.53 7.44
CA TYR A 128 -5.82 1.21 6.79
C TYR A 128 -4.59 1.72 7.56
N PHE A 129 -4.72 2.81 8.31
CA PHE A 129 -3.69 3.23 9.27
C PHE A 129 -3.47 2.15 10.35
N VAL A 130 -4.55 1.67 10.98
CA VAL A 130 -4.47 0.67 12.05
C VAL A 130 -3.99 -0.68 11.54
N TYR A 131 -4.48 -1.14 10.38
CA TYR A 131 -4.05 -2.41 9.79
C TYR A 131 -2.55 -2.43 9.52
N TYR A 132 -2.02 -1.34 8.94
CA TYR A 132 -0.58 -1.23 8.71
C TYR A 132 0.21 -1.15 10.02
N ALA A 133 -0.24 -0.35 11.00
CA ALA A 133 0.45 -0.21 12.27
C ALA A 133 0.52 -1.54 13.05
N ASP A 134 -0.56 -2.32 13.03
CA ASP A 134 -0.64 -3.63 13.65
C ASP A 134 0.32 -4.62 12.95
N MET A 135 0.27 -4.69 11.62
CA MET A 135 1.17 -5.56 10.86
C MET A 135 2.64 -5.19 11.04
N LEU A 136 2.97 -3.89 11.06
CA LEU A 136 4.34 -3.43 11.29
C LEU A 136 4.83 -3.82 12.69
N ARG A 137 3.96 -3.77 13.71
CA ARG A 137 4.30 -4.24 15.06
C ARG A 137 4.69 -5.72 15.03
N GLU A 138 3.84 -6.58 14.46
CA GLU A 138 4.09 -8.02 14.35
C GLU A 138 5.37 -8.36 13.57
N TYR A 139 5.74 -7.53 12.58
CA TYR A 139 6.97 -7.71 11.79
C TYR A 139 8.25 -7.19 12.46
N SER A 140 8.11 -6.40 13.53
CA SER A 140 9.24 -5.76 14.23
C SER A 140 9.59 -6.45 15.55
N GLU A 141 8.79 -7.43 15.97
CA GLU A 141 9.01 -8.27 17.16
C GLU A 141 9.69 -9.59 16.79
#